data_AF-A0A537CH63-F1
#
_entry.id   AF-A0A537CH63-F1
#
_cell.length_a   1.000
_cell.length_b   1.000
_cell.length_c   1.000
_cell.angle_alpha   90.00
_cell.angle_beta   90.00
_cell.angle_gamma   90.00
#
_symmetry.space_group_name_H-M   'P 1'
#
loop_
_entity.id
_entity.type
_entity.pdbx_description
1 polymer ?
#
loop_
_entity_poly.entity_id
_entity_poly.type
_entity_poly.pdbx_seq_one_letter_code
_entity_poly.pdbx_strand_id
1 'polypeptide(L)'
;MAIAKSVRATLRFYNELRKQALARGEVGNPPSFETFSTTAIGLMEASKQVDLGRLKNLSMREAFERTWSQRLLNYSTKKLLKDSYETLTKRY
;
A
#
# COMPACT_ATOMS: atom_id res chain seq x y z
N MET A 1 -7.21 -9.77 -1.14
CA MET A 1 -5.85 -9.79 -1.73
C MET A 1 -4.92 -8.90 -0.91
N ALA A 2 -3.69 -9.35 -0.63
CA ALA A 2 -2.72 -8.64 0.22
C ALA A 2 -2.40 -7.22 -0.30
N ILE A 3 -2.13 -7.07 -1.60
CA ILE A 3 -1.90 -5.78 -2.27
C ILE A 3 -2.99 -4.75 -1.92
N ALA A 4 -4.26 -5.08 -2.16
CA ALA A 4 -5.37 -4.16 -1.88
C ALA A 4 -5.57 -3.89 -0.37
N LYS A 5 -5.18 -4.82 0.50
CA LYS A 5 -5.18 -4.58 1.96
C LYS A 5 -4.08 -3.57 2.32
N SER A 6 -2.88 -3.71 1.76
CA SER A 6 -1.76 -2.78 1.98
C SER A 6 -2.07 -1.35 1.51
N VAL A 7 -2.67 -1.18 0.32
CA VAL A 7 -3.09 0.16 -0.14
C VAL A 7 -4.12 0.78 0.80
N ARG A 8 -5.14 0.01 1.22
CA ARG A 8 -6.17 0.50 2.14
C ARG A 8 -5.62 0.81 3.52
N ALA A 9 -4.68 0.02 4.02
CA ALA A 9 -4.00 0.29 5.28
C ALA A 9 -3.22 1.61 5.20
N THR A 10 -2.51 1.85 4.09
CA THR A 10 -1.81 3.11 3.83
C THR A 10 -2.76 4.31 3.80
N LEU A 11 -3.88 4.18 3.10
CA LEU A 11 -4.93 5.20 3.06
C LEU A 11 -5.46 5.51 4.47
N ARG A 12 -5.72 4.48 5.28
CA ARG A 12 -6.19 4.66 6.67
C ARG A 12 -5.15 5.36 7.54
N PHE A 13 -3.89 4.96 7.42
CA PHE A 13 -2.78 5.56 8.15
C PHE A 13 -2.69 7.08 7.92
N TYR A 14 -2.66 7.54 6.66
CA TYR A 14 -2.59 8.97 6.37
C TYR A 14 -3.87 9.73 6.74
N ASN A 15 -5.05 9.13 6.61
CA ASN A 15 -6.27 9.74 7.13
C ASN A 15 -6.21 9.94 8.66
N GLU A 16 -5.61 9.02 9.38
CA GLU A 16 -5.46 9.13 10.83
C GLU A 16 -4.46 10.22 11.21
N LEU A 17 -3.32 10.31 10.50
CA LEU A 17 -2.38 11.43 10.65
C LEU A 17 -3.06 12.78 10.40
N ARG A 18 -3.88 12.88 9.35
CA ARG A 18 -4.66 14.10 9.06
C ARG A 18 -5.58 14.47 10.22
N LYS A 19 -6.33 13.50 10.77
CA LYS A 19 -7.23 13.76 11.90
C LYS A 19 -6.47 14.24 13.13
N GLN A 20 -5.30 13.65 13.41
CA GLN A 20 -4.46 14.06 14.53
C GLN A 20 -3.96 15.50 14.37
N ALA A 21 -3.53 15.90 13.17
CA ALA A 21 -3.15 17.28 12.87
C ALA A 21 -4.33 18.25 13.06
N LEU A 22 -5.51 17.91 12.53
CA LEU A 22 -6.73 18.71 12.71
C LEU A 22 -7.12 18.86 14.19
N ALA A 23 -6.98 17.81 14.99
CA ALA A 23 -7.25 17.86 16.43
C ALA A 23 -6.29 18.79 17.19
N ARG A 24 -5.11 19.09 16.63
CA ARG A 24 -4.13 20.05 17.15
C ARG A 24 -4.32 21.47 16.59
N GLY A 25 -5.30 21.67 15.70
CA GLY A 25 -5.49 22.93 14.98
C GLY A 25 -4.49 23.16 13.84
N GLU A 26 -3.74 22.13 13.44
CA GLU A 26 -2.78 22.21 12.34
C GLU A 26 -3.46 21.92 10.99
N VAL A 27 -3.16 22.73 9.98
CA VAL A 27 -3.52 22.44 8.58
C VAL A 27 -2.42 21.56 8.00
N GLY A 28 -2.65 20.25 7.97
CA GLY A 28 -1.75 19.29 7.34
C GLY A 28 -1.89 19.31 5.83
N ASN A 29 -0.78 19.12 5.11
CA ASN A 29 -0.80 18.84 3.67
C ASN A 29 -0.84 17.32 3.42
N PRO A 30 -1.45 16.86 2.32
CA PRO A 30 -1.36 15.46 1.94
C PRO A 30 0.10 15.07 1.66
N PRO A 31 0.49 13.81 1.89
CA PRO A 31 1.79 13.30 1.41
C PRO A 31 1.85 13.39 -0.12
N SER A 32 3.05 13.36 -0.69
CA SER A 32 3.18 13.20 -2.15
C SER A 32 2.71 11.81 -2.59
N PHE A 33 2.37 11.67 -3.88
CA PHE A 33 2.01 10.36 -4.45
C PHE A 33 3.15 9.34 -4.31
N GLU A 34 4.39 9.81 -4.46
CA GLU A 34 5.59 8.98 -4.29
C GLU A 34 5.69 8.46 -2.86
N THR A 35 5.57 9.34 -1.86
CA THR A 35 5.61 8.96 -0.44
C THR A 35 4.49 7.99 -0.08
N PHE A 36 3.27 8.24 -0.57
CA PHE A 36 2.14 7.32 -0.40
C PHE A 36 2.43 5.95 -1.04
N SER A 37 2.92 5.94 -2.27
CA SER A 37 3.19 4.71 -3.02
C SER A 37 4.31 3.89 -2.39
N THR A 38 5.40 4.53 -1.96
CA THR A 38 6.51 3.88 -1.25
C THR A 38 6.03 3.23 0.04
N THR A 39 5.18 3.94 0.82
CA THR A 39 4.58 3.37 2.04
C THR A 39 3.73 2.14 1.73
N ALA A 40 2.88 2.23 0.70
CA ALA A 40 2.02 1.13 0.29
C ALA A 40 2.83 -0.08 -0.19
N ILE A 41 3.88 0.13 -0.98
CA ILE A 41 4.79 -0.92 -1.45
C ILE A 41 5.49 -1.58 -0.28
N GLY A 42 6.01 -0.82 0.70
CA GLY A 42 6.62 -1.40 1.89
C GLY A 42 5.66 -2.33 2.66
N LEU A 43 4.38 -1.95 2.80
CA LEU A 43 3.36 -2.83 3.40
C LEU A 43 3.03 -4.04 2.54
N MET A 44 3.12 -3.93 1.21
CA MET A 44 2.97 -5.07 0.30
C MET A 44 4.13 -6.05 0.47
N GLU A 45 5.36 -5.56 0.53
CA GLU A 45 6.57 -6.38 0.72
C GLU A 45 6.56 -7.08 2.08
N ALA A 46 6.19 -6.38 3.15
CA ALA A 46 6.03 -7.01 4.46
C ALA A 46 5.00 -8.15 4.42
N SER A 47 3.86 -7.94 3.74
CA SER A 47 2.85 -8.98 3.55
C SER A 47 3.37 -10.15 2.69
N LYS A 48 4.14 -9.85 1.63
CA LYS A 48 4.78 -10.85 0.77
C LYS A 48 5.72 -11.75 1.58
N GLN A 49 6.52 -11.18 2.48
CA GLN A 49 7.47 -11.95 3.29
C GLN A 49 6.76 -12.91 4.26
N VAL A 50 5.65 -12.50 4.85
CA VAL A 50 4.82 -13.37 5.69
C VAL A 50 4.26 -14.55 4.88
N ASP A 51 3.76 -14.30 3.67
CA ASP A 51 3.23 -15.35 2.80
C ASP A 51 4.35 -16.29 2.33
N LEU A 52 5.54 -15.77 1.99
CA LEU A 52 6.71 -16.57 1.64
C LEU A 52 7.18 -17.47 2.78
N GLY A 53 7.17 -16.97 4.03
CA GLY A 53 7.56 -17.74 5.20
C GLY A 53 6.65 -18.96 5.47
N ARG A 54 5.45 -18.99 4.90
CA ARG A 54 4.52 -20.12 5.00
C ARG A 54 4.77 -21.22 3.95
N LEU A 55 5.54 -20.92 2.90
CA LEU A 55 5.83 -21.85 1.81
C LEU A 55 7.06 -22.69 2.14
N LYS A 56 6.87 -24.01 2.22
CA LYS A 56 7.94 -24.96 2.60
C LYS A 56 8.85 -25.40 1.45
N ASN A 57 8.39 -25.29 0.20
CA ASN A 57 9.10 -25.74 -1.00
C ASN A 57 9.67 -24.57 -1.80
N LEU A 58 10.92 -24.68 -2.25
CA LEU A 58 11.60 -23.69 -3.08
C LEU A 58 10.84 -23.38 -4.38
N SER A 59 10.34 -24.40 -5.09
CA SER A 59 9.62 -24.19 -6.35
C SER A 59 8.31 -23.42 -6.16
N MET A 60 7.62 -23.62 -5.03
CA MET A 60 6.42 -22.86 -4.67
C MET A 60 6.76 -21.40 -4.34
N ARG A 61 7.91 -21.15 -3.70
CA ARG A 61 8.39 -19.80 -3.40
C ARG A 61 8.69 -19.04 -4.69
N GLU A 62 9.43 -19.64 -5.61
CA GLU A 62 9.75 -19.03 -6.92
C GLU A 62 8.50 -18.73 -7.74
N ALA A 63 7.55 -19.68 -7.82
CA ALA A 63 6.29 -19.48 -8.51
C ALA A 63 5.45 -18.35 -7.89
N PHE A 64 5.44 -18.27 -6.55
CA PHE A 64 4.78 -17.19 -5.83
C PHE A 64 5.43 -15.84 -6.10
N GLU A 65 6.76 -15.74 -6.04
CA GLU A 65 7.49 -14.50 -6.31
C GLU A 65 7.24 -13.97 -7.72
N ARG A 66 7.30 -14.85 -8.73
CA ARG A 66 6.98 -14.49 -10.11
C ARG A 66 5.56 -13.96 -10.25
N THR A 67 4.59 -14.67 -9.68
CA THR A 67 3.17 -14.26 -9.68
C THR A 67 2.97 -12.93 -8.97
N TRP A 68 3.68 -12.71 -7.87
CA TRP A 68 3.62 -11.47 -7.10
C TRP A 68 4.15 -10.28 -7.89
N SER A 69 5.33 -10.41 -8.51
CA SER A 69 5.91 -9.36 -9.35
C SER A 69 5.00 -8.98 -10.51
N GLN A 70 4.37 -9.97 -11.17
CA GLN A 70 3.37 -9.70 -12.21
C GLN A 70 2.17 -8.91 -11.66
N ARG A 71 1.65 -9.28 -10.49
CA ARG A 71 0.53 -8.58 -9.84
C ARG A 71 0.85 -7.15 -9.46
N LEU A 72 2.09 -6.84 -9.07
CA LEU A 72 2.51 -5.47 -8.79
C LEU A 72 2.56 -4.61 -10.06
N LEU A 73 2.97 -5.18 -11.19
CA LEU A 73 3.06 -4.47 -12.46
C LEU A 73 1.70 -4.29 -13.15
N ASN A 74 0.69 -5.07 -12.76
CA ASN A 74 -0.65 -4.99 -13.32
C ASN A 74 -1.26 -3.60 -13.21
N TYR A 75 -1.93 -3.19 -14.29
CA TYR A 75 -2.65 -1.92 -14.38
C TYR A 75 -3.64 -1.73 -13.23
N SER A 76 -4.35 -2.78 -12.81
CA SER A 76 -5.30 -2.70 -11.70
C SER A 76 -4.65 -2.31 -10.37
N THR A 77 -3.43 -2.76 -10.09
CA THR A 77 -2.67 -2.38 -8.89
C THR A 77 -2.22 -0.93 -8.96
N LYS A 78 -1.70 -0.50 -10.12
CA LYS A 78 -1.30 0.90 -10.35
C LYS A 78 -2.50 1.85 -10.24
N LYS A 79 -3.63 1.47 -10.84
CA LYS A 79 -4.88 2.22 -10.75
C LYS A 79 -5.37 2.30 -9.30
N LEU A 80 -5.34 1.18 -8.56
CA LEU A 80 -5.75 1.17 -7.15
C LEU A 80 -4.92 2.12 -6.28
N LEU A 81 -3.61 2.19 -6.49
CA LEU A 81 -2.73 3.14 -5.80
C LEU A 81 -3.12 4.58 -6.11
N LYS A 82 -3.32 4.90 -7.41
CA LYS A 82 -3.72 6.23 -7.85
C LYS A 82 -5.09 6.64 -7.31
N ASP A 83 -6.12 5.80 -7.47
CA ASP A 83 -7.48 6.07 -7.01
C ASP A 83 -7.53 6.27 -5.48
N SER A 84 -6.74 5.48 -4.74
CA SER A 84 -6.66 5.61 -3.28
C SER A 84 -5.95 6.90 -2.87
N TYR A 85 -4.90 7.29 -3.57
CA TYR A 85 -4.21 8.55 -3.34
C TYR A 85 -5.11 9.75 -3.67
N GLU A 86 -5.83 9.73 -4.79
CA GLU A 86 -6.80 10.79 -5.12
C GLU A 86 -7.92 10.89 -4.07
N THR A 87 -8.34 9.76 -3.51
CA THR A 87 -9.31 9.74 -2.41
C THR A 87 -8.74 10.38 -1.14
N LEU A 88 -7.44 10.19 -0.88
CA LEU A 88 -6.74 10.82 0.24
C LEU A 88 -6.64 12.32 0.03
N THR A 89 -6.20 12.77 -1.14
CA THR A 89 -5.95 14.20 -1.41
C THR A 89 -7.22 15.04 -1.42
N LYS A 90 -8.34 14.53 -1.94
CA LYS A 90 -9.67 15.20 -1.88
C LYS A 90 -10.18 15.48 -0.46
N ARG A 91 -9.53 14.88 0.51
CA ARG A 91 -9.94 14.77 1.89
C ARG A 91 -9.12 15.70 2.79
N TYR A 92 -7.88 15.97 2.41
CA TYR A 92 -7.08 17.05 2.97
C TYR A 92 -7.65 18.39 2.50
#